data_AF-A0A9P5RJP8-F1
#
_entry.id   AF-A0A9P5RJP8-F1
#
_cell.length_a   1.000
_cell.length_b   1.000
_cell.length_c   1.000
_cell.angle_alpha   90.00
_cell.angle_beta   90.00
_cell.angle_gamma   90.00
#
_symmetry.space_group_name_H-M   'P 1'
#
loop_
_entity.id
_entity.type
_entity.pdbx_description
1 polymer ?
#
loop_
_entity_poly.entity_id
_entity_poly.type
_entity_poly.pdbx_seq_one_letter_code
_entity_poly.pdbx_strand_id
1 'polypeptide(L)'
;MSSNSVVATMLSIPGITLPIDSVRQHVIVVDNGVQLGAFDTPWSAASVKGGTMTTAFTTSPLNVFPDSKAAFSNFVSSLSTKATHPVTLKGSVDAKLNLGIFGHLTIPGIGFKAVVPFKGLDNLKSTKFVYAVEMNPSIDGNIYLASIVNINNPSSLTLSLGDVAFEASNKGERIGSSSIKNLVLVPGDNQILSYTTLEARTLPAAQAFVNGLESISQTMSLAGFAGSSTNPALNGGLKAVRTGILIPGKFEGSTMSQAPYKNWSLKISADKVATVTATFQSPYYGYPYEFIQANPEGYENEARGVGMTEFSNFLDIFSFKNNIAFKVSGTGSVTVTFEVDIVKNLSENQRTRMTDVVNYGKANGKILVDIDLSPIVQVAGDGVERLVDWTSFGNKMGPIPIAVGADVVNLL
;
A
#
# COMPACT_ATOMS: atom_id res chain seq x y z
N MET A 1 -19.70 3.04 -5.48
CA MET A 1 -19.70 4.11 -4.46
C MET A 1 -20.55 3.65 -3.30
N SER A 2 -20.07 3.85 -2.07
CA SER A 2 -20.78 3.56 -0.82
C SER A 2 -20.47 4.65 0.21
N SER A 3 -21.43 5.01 1.06
CA SER A 3 -21.30 6.01 2.14
C SER A 3 -21.66 5.37 3.48
N ASN A 4 -21.15 5.92 4.59
CA ASN A 4 -21.24 5.31 5.92
C ASN A 4 -22.01 6.16 6.97
N SER A 5 -22.47 7.38 6.63
CA SER A 5 -23.23 8.21 7.57
C SER A 5 -24.05 9.30 6.89
N VAL A 6 -25.24 9.59 7.43
CA VAL A 6 -26.09 10.73 7.06
C VAL A 6 -26.57 11.40 8.35
N VAL A 7 -26.43 12.73 8.44
CA VAL A 7 -27.03 13.54 9.52
C VAL A 7 -28.23 14.26 8.94
N ALA A 8 -29.40 14.07 9.54
CA ALA A 8 -30.64 14.74 9.14
C ALA A 8 -31.21 15.55 10.31
N THR A 9 -31.50 16.83 10.06
CA THR A 9 -32.25 17.67 11.00
C THR A 9 -33.73 17.38 10.81
N MET A 10 -34.40 16.88 11.86
CA MET A 10 -35.85 16.69 11.80
C MET A 10 -36.58 18.00 12.10
N LEU A 11 -37.72 18.21 11.45
CA LEU A 11 -38.72 19.16 11.94
C LEU A 11 -39.22 18.63 13.29
N SER A 12 -38.86 19.31 14.38
CA SER A 12 -39.36 18.99 15.70
C SER A 12 -40.84 19.38 15.79
N ILE A 13 -41.69 18.47 16.27
CA ILE A 13 -43.01 18.85 16.79
C ILE A 13 -42.79 19.27 18.24
N PRO A 14 -43.04 20.53 18.62
CA PRO A 14 -42.83 20.99 19.99
C PRO A 14 -43.59 20.10 20.99
N GLY A 15 -42.86 19.55 21.97
CA GLY A 15 -43.45 18.73 23.05
C GLY A 15 -43.51 17.21 22.81
N ILE A 16 -43.04 16.70 21.67
CA ILE A 16 -43.01 15.25 21.39
C ILE A 16 -41.57 14.78 21.16
N THR A 17 -41.07 13.92 22.05
CA THR A 17 -39.86 13.11 21.80
C THR A 17 -40.29 11.76 21.25
N LEU A 18 -40.07 11.51 19.96
CA LEU A 18 -40.38 10.21 19.36
C LEU A 18 -39.29 9.18 19.75
N PRO A 19 -39.66 8.02 20.32
CA PRO A 19 -38.70 6.98 20.71
C PRO A 19 -38.26 6.18 19.48
N ILE A 20 -37.55 6.82 18.56
CA ILE A 20 -37.02 6.19 17.35
C ILE A 20 -35.94 5.20 17.76
N ASP A 21 -36.15 3.93 17.41
CA ASP A 21 -35.23 2.81 17.64
C ASP A 21 -34.27 2.63 16.45
N SER A 22 -34.84 2.55 15.25
CA SER A 22 -34.09 2.33 14.02
C SER A 22 -34.75 3.00 12.83
N VAL A 23 -33.97 3.28 11.79
CA VAL A 23 -34.42 3.86 10.52
C VAL A 23 -33.86 3.11 9.32
N ARG A 24 -34.58 3.14 8.20
CA ARG A 24 -34.04 2.84 6.88
C ARG A 24 -34.38 3.96 5.91
N GLN A 25 -33.54 4.18 4.91
CA GLN A 25 -33.65 5.30 3.99
C GLN A 25 -33.79 4.79 2.56
N HIS A 26 -34.65 5.46 1.80
CA HIS A 26 -34.84 5.29 0.37
C HIS A 26 -34.40 6.59 -0.29
N VAL A 27 -33.18 6.61 -0.85
CA VAL A 27 -32.52 7.85 -1.26
C VAL A 27 -32.36 7.91 -2.77
N ILE A 28 -32.77 9.02 -3.36
CA ILE A 28 -32.48 9.41 -4.74
C ILE A 28 -31.40 10.49 -4.71
N VAL A 29 -30.32 10.23 -5.44
CA VAL A 29 -29.22 11.17 -5.66
C VAL A 29 -29.56 12.04 -6.85
N VAL A 30 -29.56 13.37 -6.66
CA VAL A 30 -29.84 14.36 -7.69
C VAL A 30 -28.64 15.28 -7.82
N ASP A 31 -28.11 15.39 -9.04
CA ASP A 31 -27.02 16.29 -9.40
C ASP A 31 -27.44 17.20 -10.55
N ASN A 32 -27.19 18.50 -10.42
CA ASN A 32 -27.57 19.50 -11.42
C ASN A 32 -29.02 19.37 -11.93
N GLY A 33 -29.94 18.99 -11.03
CA GLY A 33 -31.37 18.78 -11.36
C GLY A 33 -31.71 17.43 -11.98
N VAL A 34 -30.73 16.59 -12.33
CA VAL A 34 -30.92 15.25 -12.90
C VAL A 34 -30.86 14.19 -11.80
N GLN A 35 -31.81 13.27 -11.77
CA GLN A 35 -31.78 12.14 -10.85
C GLN A 35 -30.77 11.12 -11.36
N LEU A 36 -29.66 10.93 -10.65
CA LEU A 36 -28.57 10.05 -11.08
C LEU A 36 -28.89 8.58 -10.82
N GLY A 37 -29.51 8.30 -9.68
CA GLY A 37 -29.74 6.94 -9.22
C GLY A 37 -30.33 6.92 -7.82
N ALA A 38 -30.57 5.71 -7.32
CA ALA A 38 -31.12 5.49 -5.99
C ALA A 38 -30.33 4.44 -5.21
N PHE A 39 -30.37 4.55 -3.88
CA PHE A 39 -29.87 3.53 -2.97
C PHE A 39 -30.81 3.40 -1.77
N ASP A 40 -30.87 2.19 -1.24
CA ASP A 40 -31.63 1.86 -0.03
C ASP A 40 -30.65 1.46 1.08
N THR A 41 -30.92 1.92 2.30
CA THR A 41 -30.13 1.50 3.47
C THR A 41 -30.81 0.34 4.18
N PRO A 42 -30.04 -0.58 4.79
CA PRO A 42 -30.63 -1.51 5.76
C PRO A 42 -31.17 -0.74 6.96
N TRP A 43 -32.05 -1.38 7.74
CA TRP A 43 -32.45 -0.88 9.05
C TRP A 43 -31.21 -0.68 9.92
N SER A 44 -31.07 0.51 10.46
CA SER A 44 -29.91 0.93 11.24
C SER A 44 -30.38 1.66 12.49
N ALA A 45 -29.68 1.45 13.61
CA ALA A 45 -30.00 2.15 14.84
C ALA A 45 -29.97 3.67 14.63
N ALA A 46 -30.88 4.38 15.30
CA ALA A 46 -30.95 5.83 15.24
C ALA A 46 -30.89 6.41 16.66
N SER A 47 -30.21 7.54 16.81
CA SER A 47 -30.20 8.31 18.04
C SER A 47 -30.77 9.70 17.78
N VAL A 48 -31.68 10.16 18.64
CA VAL A 48 -32.27 11.49 18.55
C VAL A 48 -31.79 12.32 19.74
N LYS A 49 -31.06 13.39 19.48
CA LYS A 49 -30.60 14.33 20.51
C LYS A 49 -30.90 15.77 20.07
N GLY A 50 -31.73 16.48 20.84
CA GLY A 50 -32.04 17.89 20.58
C GLY A 50 -32.70 18.16 19.23
N GLY A 51 -33.51 17.22 18.71
CA GLY A 51 -34.15 17.33 17.39
C GLY A 51 -33.27 16.88 16.21
N THR A 52 -32.01 16.52 16.46
CA THR A 52 -31.12 15.94 15.45
C THR A 52 -31.16 14.42 15.54
N MET A 53 -31.46 13.77 14.41
CA MET A 53 -31.38 12.32 14.28
C MET A 53 -30.04 11.94 13.64
N THR A 54 -29.29 11.05 14.29
CA THR A 54 -28.07 10.46 13.76
C THR A 54 -28.28 8.97 13.53
N THR A 55 -27.83 8.49 12.36
CA THR A 55 -27.83 7.07 12.03
C THR A 55 -26.58 6.74 11.23
N ALA A 56 -26.03 5.55 11.47
CA ALA A 56 -24.89 5.00 10.75
C ALA A 56 -25.32 3.71 10.06
N PHE A 57 -24.99 3.56 8.79
CA PHE A 57 -25.26 2.35 8.01
C PHE A 57 -23.96 1.89 7.34
N THR A 58 -23.84 0.59 7.10
CA THR A 58 -22.57 -0.02 6.70
C THR A 58 -22.17 0.34 5.27
N THR A 59 -22.99 0.00 4.28
CA THR A 59 -22.71 0.22 2.85
C THR A 59 -23.99 0.00 2.06
N SER A 60 -24.36 0.94 1.19
CA SER A 60 -25.45 0.79 0.22
C SER A 60 -24.96 1.11 -1.19
N PRO A 61 -25.17 0.23 -2.19
CA PRO A 61 -24.78 0.50 -3.56
C PRO A 61 -25.70 1.56 -4.19
N LEU A 62 -25.11 2.54 -4.88
CA LEU A 62 -25.86 3.46 -5.72
C LEU A 62 -26.19 2.81 -7.06
N ASN A 63 -27.48 2.58 -7.31
CA ASN A 63 -28.00 2.07 -8.58
C ASN A 63 -28.28 3.24 -9.52
N VAL A 64 -27.43 3.42 -10.54
CA VAL A 64 -27.54 4.49 -11.53
C VAL A 64 -28.74 4.22 -12.44
N PHE A 65 -29.59 5.22 -12.65
CA PHE A 65 -30.72 5.09 -13.56
C PHE A 65 -30.23 4.96 -15.01
N PRO A 66 -30.86 4.13 -15.86
CA PRO A 66 -30.39 3.84 -17.22
C PRO A 66 -30.15 5.09 -18.08
N ASP A 67 -31.04 6.07 -17.98
CA ASP A 67 -30.99 7.31 -18.78
C ASP A 67 -30.04 8.36 -18.21
N SER A 68 -29.49 8.12 -17.01
CA SER A 68 -28.68 9.08 -16.27
C SER A 68 -27.17 8.83 -16.42
N LYS A 69 -26.74 7.93 -17.31
CA LYS A 69 -25.32 7.58 -17.49
C LYS A 69 -24.42 8.78 -17.81
N ALA A 70 -24.88 9.69 -18.68
CA ALA A 70 -24.12 10.90 -19.03
C ALA A 70 -24.00 11.86 -17.83
N ALA A 71 -25.11 12.09 -17.12
CA ALA A 71 -25.11 12.92 -15.92
C ALA A 71 -24.25 12.30 -14.80
N PHE A 72 -24.28 10.98 -14.67
CA PHE A 72 -23.43 10.25 -13.74
C PHE A 72 -21.93 10.39 -14.06
N SER A 73 -21.55 10.34 -15.34
CA SER A 73 -20.17 10.60 -15.77
C SER A 73 -19.73 12.03 -15.38
N ASN A 74 -20.60 13.03 -15.55
CA ASN A 74 -20.31 14.41 -15.14
C ASN A 74 -20.21 14.56 -13.62
N PHE A 75 -21.03 13.83 -12.89
CA PHE A 75 -20.97 13.76 -11.43
C PHE A 75 -19.65 13.17 -10.94
N VAL A 76 -19.23 12.03 -11.49
CA VAL A 76 -17.92 11.42 -11.22
C VAL A 76 -16.79 12.38 -11.58
N SER A 77 -16.91 13.11 -12.69
CA SER A 77 -15.94 14.14 -13.09
C SER A 77 -15.83 15.27 -12.08
N SER A 78 -16.96 15.77 -11.59
CA SER A 78 -16.97 16.80 -10.54
C SER A 78 -16.35 16.28 -9.24
N LEU A 79 -16.67 15.05 -8.83
CA LEU A 79 -16.06 14.43 -7.65
C LEU A 79 -14.57 14.14 -7.83
N SER A 80 -14.08 13.91 -9.05
CA SER A 80 -12.66 13.65 -9.29
C SER A 80 -11.84 14.94 -9.27
N THR A 81 -12.42 16.07 -9.70
CA THR A 81 -11.69 17.32 -9.96
C THR A 81 -11.88 18.39 -8.89
N LYS A 82 -12.99 18.36 -8.14
CA LYS A 82 -13.30 19.38 -7.13
C LYS A 82 -13.05 18.85 -5.72
N ALA A 83 -12.65 19.73 -4.80
CA ALA A 83 -12.55 19.41 -3.38
C ALA A 83 -13.91 19.12 -2.75
N THR A 84 -14.95 19.83 -3.18
CA THR A 84 -16.33 19.57 -2.77
C THR A 84 -17.29 19.76 -3.94
N HIS A 85 -18.40 19.02 -3.92
CA HIS A 85 -19.46 19.10 -4.90
C HIS A 85 -20.82 18.98 -4.20
N PRO A 86 -21.71 19.99 -4.27
CA PRO A 86 -23.02 19.92 -3.64
C PRO A 86 -23.92 18.93 -4.37
N VAL A 87 -24.52 18.01 -3.62
CA VAL A 87 -25.42 16.98 -4.15
C VAL A 87 -26.75 17.09 -3.43
N THR A 88 -27.86 16.99 -4.18
CA THR A 88 -29.17 16.93 -3.56
C THR A 88 -29.53 15.47 -3.28
N LEU A 89 -29.78 15.13 -2.03
CA LEU A 89 -30.40 13.88 -1.64
C LEU A 89 -31.88 14.14 -1.38
N LYS A 90 -32.75 13.35 -2.01
CA LYS A 90 -34.19 13.39 -1.75
C LYS A 90 -34.74 11.99 -1.63
N GLY A 91 -35.84 11.82 -0.92
CA GLY A 91 -36.48 10.52 -0.82
C GLY A 91 -37.34 10.39 0.42
N SER A 92 -37.36 9.20 1.00
CA SER A 92 -38.13 8.91 2.20
C SER A 92 -37.33 8.13 3.24
N VAL A 93 -37.75 8.27 4.50
CA VAL A 93 -37.23 7.52 5.63
C VAL A 93 -38.38 6.73 6.24
N ASP A 94 -38.14 5.45 6.52
CA ASP A 94 -39.01 4.66 7.38
C ASP A 94 -38.41 4.65 8.78
N ALA A 95 -39.20 5.04 9.79
CA ALA A 95 -38.79 5.06 11.18
C ALA A 95 -39.50 3.98 11.98
N LYS A 96 -38.74 3.17 12.72
CA LYS A 96 -39.27 2.22 13.70
C LYS A 96 -39.18 2.86 15.07
N LEU A 97 -40.32 2.98 15.73
CA LEU A 97 -40.46 3.51 17.08
C LEU A 97 -40.57 2.33 18.05
N ASN A 98 -39.89 2.43 19.18
CA ASN A 98 -40.06 1.50 20.31
C ASN A 98 -41.03 2.12 21.31
N LEU A 99 -42.24 1.55 21.42
CA LEU A 99 -43.30 2.00 22.32
C LEU A 99 -43.30 1.22 23.65
N GLY A 100 -42.19 0.56 24.00
CA GLY A 100 -42.03 -0.24 25.20
C GLY A 100 -42.98 -1.45 25.19
N ILE A 101 -43.85 -1.54 26.19
CA ILE A 101 -44.80 -2.64 26.34
C ILE A 101 -45.81 -2.74 25.19
N PHE A 102 -46.02 -1.66 24.44
CA PHE A 102 -46.95 -1.64 23.30
C PHE A 102 -46.31 -2.14 22.00
N GLY A 103 -45.05 -2.58 22.05
CA GLY A 103 -44.33 -3.13 20.91
C GLY A 103 -43.70 -2.04 20.03
N HIS A 104 -43.50 -2.35 18.75
CA HIS A 104 -42.86 -1.46 17.79
C HIS A 104 -43.87 -0.94 16.77
N LEU A 105 -43.79 0.35 16.44
CA LEU A 105 -44.58 0.98 15.38
C LEU A 105 -43.64 1.44 14.27
N THR A 106 -43.93 1.08 13.03
CA THR A 106 -43.20 1.61 11.87
C THR A 106 -44.01 2.73 11.22
N ILE A 107 -43.38 3.89 11.08
CA ILE A 107 -43.88 5.03 10.31
C ILE A 107 -43.12 5.05 8.97
N PRO A 108 -43.75 4.61 7.86
CA PRO A 108 -43.10 4.62 6.57
C PRO A 108 -43.17 6.00 5.90
N GLY A 109 -42.27 6.27 4.97
CA GLY A 109 -42.47 7.32 3.96
C GLY A 109 -42.25 8.76 4.42
N ILE A 110 -41.48 9.00 5.50
CA ILE A 110 -41.18 10.36 5.97
C ILE A 110 -40.28 11.05 4.93
N GLY A 111 -40.87 11.96 4.15
CA GLY A 111 -40.17 12.62 3.05
C GLY A 111 -39.04 13.53 3.52
N PHE A 112 -37.94 13.56 2.78
CA PHE A 112 -36.84 14.48 3.02
C PHE A 112 -36.22 15.00 1.72
N LYS A 113 -35.60 16.18 1.82
CA LYS A 113 -34.74 16.76 0.79
C LYS A 113 -33.63 17.55 1.47
N ALA A 114 -32.38 17.25 1.15
CA ALA A 114 -31.22 17.94 1.69
C ALA A 114 -30.20 18.16 0.58
N VAL A 115 -29.51 19.31 0.64
CA VAL A 115 -28.30 19.54 -0.16
C VAL A 115 -27.11 19.27 0.75
N VAL A 116 -26.28 18.31 0.35
CA VAL A 116 -25.13 17.85 1.13
C VAL A 116 -23.85 18.05 0.33
N PRO A 117 -22.80 18.65 0.90
CA PRO A 117 -21.52 18.77 0.22
C PRO A 117 -20.82 17.41 0.22
N PHE A 118 -20.63 16.82 -0.95
CA PHE A 118 -19.79 15.65 -1.10
C PHE A 118 -18.34 16.10 -1.26
N LYS A 119 -17.45 15.57 -0.43
CA LYS A 119 -16.01 15.76 -0.63
C LYS A 119 -15.58 14.98 -1.87
N GLY A 120 -14.87 15.64 -2.78
CA GLY A 120 -14.26 15.03 -3.95
C GLY A 120 -12.76 14.87 -3.77
N LEU A 121 -12.10 14.30 -4.77
CA LEU A 121 -10.68 13.98 -4.80
C LEU A 121 -9.76 15.18 -5.05
N ASP A 122 -10.32 16.36 -5.35
CA ASP A 122 -9.56 17.59 -5.64
C ASP A 122 -8.40 17.37 -6.62
N ASN A 123 -8.66 16.74 -7.76
CA ASN A 123 -7.65 16.36 -8.76
C ASN A 123 -6.53 15.46 -8.23
N LEU A 124 -6.72 14.72 -7.14
CA LEU A 124 -5.68 13.91 -6.51
C LEU A 124 -4.44 14.75 -6.10
N LYS A 125 -4.62 16.04 -5.79
CA LYS A 125 -3.52 16.96 -5.42
C LYS A 125 -2.71 16.48 -4.20
N SER A 126 -3.33 15.68 -3.34
CA SER A 126 -2.68 15.11 -2.14
C SER A 126 -1.93 13.81 -2.42
N THR A 127 -1.55 13.56 -3.67
CA THR A 127 -0.72 12.41 -4.05
C THR A 127 0.74 12.66 -3.66
N LYS A 128 1.36 11.70 -2.97
CA LYS A 128 2.74 11.80 -2.50
C LYS A 128 3.54 10.59 -2.94
N PHE A 129 4.79 10.83 -3.33
CA PHE A 129 5.75 9.76 -3.51
C PHE A 129 6.15 9.22 -2.14
N VAL A 130 6.19 7.89 -2.00
CA VAL A 130 6.60 7.23 -0.75
C VAL A 130 7.94 6.54 -0.93
N TYR A 131 8.07 5.68 -1.95
CA TYR A 131 9.24 4.82 -2.11
C TYR A 131 9.42 4.36 -3.55
N ALA A 132 10.65 4.39 -4.07
CA ALA A 132 11.01 3.70 -5.31
C ALA A 132 11.24 2.22 -5.01
N VAL A 133 10.39 1.34 -5.54
CA VAL A 133 10.58 -0.11 -5.45
C VAL A 133 11.67 -0.56 -6.42
N GLU A 134 11.65 -0.01 -7.63
CA GLU A 134 12.55 -0.36 -8.71
C GLU A 134 12.64 0.80 -9.70
N MET A 135 13.84 1.09 -10.19
CA MET A 135 14.04 1.96 -11.34
C MET A 135 15.11 1.33 -12.23
N ASN A 136 14.68 0.74 -13.34
CA ASN A 136 15.58 0.02 -14.22
C ASN A 136 15.50 0.54 -15.66
N PRO A 137 16.65 0.77 -16.32
CA PRO A 137 16.66 0.91 -17.76
C PRO A 137 16.27 -0.43 -18.39
N SER A 138 15.47 -0.36 -19.44
CA SER A 138 15.05 -1.52 -20.21
C SER A 138 15.85 -1.65 -21.50
N ILE A 139 15.83 -2.86 -22.07
CA ILE A 139 16.45 -3.16 -23.36
C ILE A 139 15.90 -2.30 -24.51
N ASP A 140 14.66 -1.82 -24.38
CA ASP A 140 14.06 -0.90 -25.33
C ASP A 140 14.55 0.55 -25.18
N GLY A 141 15.42 0.83 -24.20
CA GLY A 141 16.01 2.14 -23.89
C GLY A 141 15.10 3.06 -23.08
N ASN A 142 13.89 2.62 -22.71
CA ASN A 142 13.03 3.33 -21.78
C ASN A 142 13.44 3.02 -20.33
N ILE A 143 12.90 3.79 -19.38
CA ILE A 143 13.09 3.52 -17.95
C ILE A 143 11.76 3.15 -17.34
N TYR A 144 11.73 2.01 -16.65
CA TYR A 144 10.59 1.56 -15.89
C TYR A 144 10.80 1.85 -14.41
N LEU A 145 9.85 2.57 -13.82
CA LEU A 145 9.84 2.92 -12.41
C LEU A 145 8.61 2.28 -11.76
N ALA A 146 8.85 1.34 -10.85
CA ALA A 146 7.84 0.87 -9.90
C ALA A 146 7.98 1.67 -8.60
N SER A 147 6.89 2.28 -8.13
CA SER A 147 6.92 3.14 -6.95
C SER A 147 5.67 2.98 -6.10
N ILE A 148 5.84 3.10 -4.80
CA ILE A 148 4.74 3.24 -3.86
C ILE A 148 4.40 4.74 -3.77
N VAL A 149 3.14 5.06 -4.01
CA VAL A 149 2.58 6.41 -3.86
C VAL A 149 1.47 6.38 -2.84
N ASN A 150 1.33 7.43 -2.04
CA ASN A 150 0.17 7.61 -1.18
C ASN A 150 -0.82 8.56 -1.85
N ILE A 151 -2.04 8.10 -2.08
CA ILE A 151 -3.15 8.90 -2.57
C ILE A 151 -4.15 9.09 -1.43
N ASN A 152 -4.26 10.32 -0.92
CA ASN A 152 -5.27 10.64 0.06
C ASN A 152 -6.63 10.80 -0.62
N ASN A 153 -7.63 10.05 -0.14
CA ASN A 153 -9.03 10.22 -0.49
C ASN A 153 -9.73 10.99 0.64
N PRO A 154 -9.95 12.31 0.51
CA PRO A 154 -10.60 13.09 1.54
C PRO A 154 -12.12 12.83 1.62
N SER A 155 -12.68 12.07 0.68
CA SER A 155 -14.11 11.75 0.65
C SER A 155 -14.50 10.67 1.66
N SER A 156 -15.79 10.64 2.00
CA SER A 156 -16.38 9.54 2.77
C SER A 156 -16.79 8.35 1.90
N LEU A 157 -16.39 8.34 0.63
CA LEU A 157 -16.75 7.33 -0.36
C LEU A 157 -15.57 6.45 -0.70
N THR A 158 -15.79 5.14 -0.75
CA THR A 158 -14.85 4.23 -1.42
C THR A 158 -15.07 4.29 -2.94
N LEU A 159 -13.99 4.57 -3.67
CA LEU A 159 -13.98 4.68 -5.13
C LEU A 159 -13.20 3.51 -5.73
N SER A 160 -13.88 2.66 -6.50
CA SER A 160 -13.24 1.61 -7.30
C SER A 160 -13.09 2.14 -8.73
N LEU A 161 -11.88 2.50 -9.10
CA LEU A 161 -11.56 3.11 -10.40
C LEU A 161 -11.03 2.09 -11.43
N GLY A 162 -10.76 0.86 -11.00
CA GLY A 162 -10.21 -0.19 -11.86
C GLY A 162 -8.80 0.15 -12.32
N ASP A 163 -8.39 -0.34 -13.48
CA ASP A 163 -7.10 0.03 -14.05
C ASP A 163 -7.14 1.48 -14.52
N VAL A 164 -6.16 2.28 -14.07
CA VAL A 164 -6.04 3.69 -14.45
C VAL A 164 -4.68 4.01 -15.04
N ALA A 165 -4.66 4.94 -15.99
CA ALA A 165 -3.46 5.45 -16.63
C ALA A 165 -3.50 6.97 -16.80
N PHE A 166 -2.34 7.60 -16.69
CA PHE A 166 -2.11 9.04 -16.83
C PHE A 166 -0.94 9.28 -17.77
N GLU A 167 -1.02 10.34 -18.57
CA GLU A 167 0.14 10.85 -19.29
C GLU A 167 1.06 11.60 -18.32
N ALA A 168 2.35 11.32 -18.39
CA ALA A 168 3.36 11.96 -17.56
C ALA A 168 4.06 13.07 -18.35
N SER A 169 4.30 14.20 -17.68
CA SER A 169 5.05 15.34 -18.21
C SER A 169 5.95 15.97 -17.15
N ASN A 170 7.02 16.61 -17.60
CA ASN A 170 7.87 17.47 -16.77
C ASN A 170 7.98 18.83 -17.47
N LYS A 171 7.75 19.92 -16.73
CA LYS A 171 7.81 21.30 -17.25
C LYS A 171 6.96 21.52 -18.53
N GLY A 172 5.84 20.79 -18.63
CA GLY A 172 4.91 20.87 -19.77
C GLY A 172 5.25 19.97 -20.96
N GLU A 173 6.40 19.30 -20.97
CA GLU A 173 6.79 18.37 -22.01
C GLU A 173 6.48 16.93 -21.62
N ARG A 174 5.97 16.13 -22.56
CA ARG A 174 5.66 14.71 -22.33
C ARG A 174 6.94 13.95 -22.00
N ILE A 175 6.88 13.10 -20.97
CA ILE A 175 7.99 12.22 -20.56
C ILE A 175 7.63 10.74 -20.57
N GLY A 176 6.34 10.41 -20.69
CA GLY A 176 5.87 9.01 -20.76
C GLY A 176 4.47 8.83 -20.18
N SER A 177 4.26 7.75 -19.43
CA SER A 177 2.97 7.44 -18.82
C SER A 177 3.11 6.75 -17.46
N SER A 178 2.10 6.89 -16.61
CA SER A 178 2.02 6.23 -15.31
C SER A 178 0.70 5.49 -15.17
N SER A 179 0.72 4.30 -14.59
CA SER A 179 -0.44 3.42 -14.48
C SER A 179 -0.52 2.72 -13.14
N ILE A 180 -1.75 2.45 -12.72
CA ILE A 180 -2.09 1.72 -11.50
C ILE A 180 -3.13 0.67 -11.88
N LYS A 181 -2.88 -0.57 -11.48
CA LYS A 181 -3.85 -1.67 -11.66
C LYS A 181 -4.85 -1.70 -10.51
N ASN A 182 -6.11 -1.97 -10.81
CA ASN A 182 -7.20 -2.16 -9.85
C ASN A 182 -7.23 -1.10 -8.73
N LEU A 183 -7.17 0.18 -9.10
CA LEU A 183 -7.17 1.28 -8.15
C LEU A 183 -8.48 1.31 -7.35
N VAL A 184 -8.35 1.11 -6.03
CA VAL A 184 -9.40 1.33 -5.05
C VAL A 184 -8.93 2.36 -4.04
N LEU A 185 -9.71 3.44 -3.89
CA LEU A 185 -9.46 4.50 -2.93
C LEU A 185 -10.49 4.42 -1.81
N VAL A 186 -10.09 3.94 -0.64
CA VAL A 186 -10.88 4.04 0.59
C VAL A 186 -10.69 5.41 1.24
N PRO A 187 -11.62 5.90 2.08
CA PRO A 187 -11.43 7.15 2.82
C PRO A 187 -10.11 7.19 3.59
N GLY A 188 -9.37 8.30 3.48
CA GLY A 188 -8.05 8.48 4.11
C GLY A 188 -6.88 8.16 3.17
N ASP A 189 -5.75 7.78 3.75
CA ASP A 189 -4.52 7.48 3.01
C ASP A 189 -4.57 6.11 2.35
N ASN A 190 -4.20 6.06 1.07
CA ASN A 190 -4.13 4.84 0.27
C ASN A 190 -2.73 4.73 -0.30
N GLN A 191 -1.92 3.83 0.26
CA GLN A 191 -0.65 3.50 -0.37
C GLN A 191 -0.93 2.55 -1.53
N ILE A 192 -0.54 2.96 -2.74
CA ILE A 192 -0.76 2.21 -3.99
C ILE A 192 0.55 2.01 -4.79
N LEU A 193 0.73 0.81 -5.35
CA LEU A 193 1.86 0.51 -6.23
C LEU A 193 1.54 1.03 -7.64
N SER A 194 2.44 1.86 -8.16
CA SER A 194 2.32 2.57 -9.43
C SER A 194 3.48 2.19 -10.35
N TYR A 195 3.19 2.07 -11.64
CA TYR A 195 4.14 1.75 -12.70
C TYR A 195 4.24 2.91 -13.67
N THR A 196 5.43 3.47 -13.79
CA THR A 196 5.72 4.58 -14.68
C THR A 196 6.70 4.14 -15.76
N THR A 197 6.34 4.35 -17.02
CA THR A 197 7.25 4.22 -18.16
C THR A 197 7.72 5.60 -18.55
N LEU A 198 9.02 5.85 -18.43
CA LEU A 198 9.68 7.06 -18.91
C LEU A 198 10.29 6.77 -20.28
N GLU A 199 9.86 7.49 -21.30
CA GLU A 199 10.25 7.27 -22.69
C GLU A 199 11.61 7.92 -23.01
N ALA A 200 12.62 7.63 -22.19
CA ALA A 200 13.93 8.30 -22.20
C ALA A 200 14.70 8.13 -23.53
N ARG A 201 14.46 7.02 -24.26
CA ARG A 201 15.07 6.79 -25.56
C ARG A 201 14.59 7.76 -26.64
N THR A 202 13.32 8.12 -26.62
CA THR A 202 12.67 8.85 -27.72
C THR A 202 12.36 10.29 -27.37
N LEU A 203 12.21 10.61 -26.07
CA LEU A 203 11.84 11.94 -25.60
C LEU A 203 13.02 12.59 -24.85
N PRO A 204 13.63 13.67 -25.39
CA PRO A 204 14.70 14.40 -24.69
C PRO A 204 14.27 14.90 -23.30
N ALA A 205 13.01 15.30 -23.14
CA ALA A 205 12.44 15.71 -21.86
C ALA A 205 12.46 14.59 -20.82
N ALA A 206 12.19 13.34 -21.24
CA ALA A 206 12.23 12.18 -20.36
C ALA A 206 13.67 11.87 -19.93
N GLN A 207 14.63 11.94 -20.86
CA GLN A 207 16.04 11.78 -20.51
C GLN A 207 16.53 12.86 -19.54
N ALA A 208 16.16 14.13 -19.79
CA ALA A 208 16.51 15.23 -18.89
C ALA A 208 15.87 15.07 -17.50
N PHE A 209 14.63 14.57 -17.44
CA PHE A 209 13.95 14.26 -16.18
C PHE A 209 14.70 13.19 -15.37
N VAL A 210 15.07 12.09 -16.03
CA VAL A 210 15.85 10.99 -15.41
C VAL A 210 17.19 11.48 -14.89
N ASN A 211 17.97 12.17 -15.72
CA ASN A 211 19.27 12.71 -15.31
C ASN A 211 19.12 13.70 -14.14
N GLY A 212 18.03 14.47 -14.14
CA GLY A 212 17.68 15.37 -13.05
C GLY A 212 17.49 14.63 -11.73
N LEU A 213 16.84 13.46 -11.74
CA LEU A 213 16.63 12.62 -10.55
C LEU A 213 17.93 12.10 -9.94
N GLU A 214 19.05 12.11 -10.65
CA GLU A 214 20.35 11.74 -10.07
C GLU A 214 20.91 12.80 -9.10
N SER A 215 20.37 14.02 -9.14
CA SER A 215 20.93 15.17 -8.39
C SER A 215 19.91 15.92 -7.55
N ILE A 216 18.69 16.13 -8.06
CA ILE A 216 17.66 16.95 -7.43
C ILE A 216 16.27 16.34 -7.60
N SER A 217 15.36 16.66 -6.69
CA SER A 217 13.96 16.24 -6.81
C SER A 217 13.30 16.85 -8.04
N GLN A 218 12.51 16.05 -8.75
CA GLN A 218 11.80 16.45 -9.96
C GLN A 218 10.29 16.32 -9.78
N THR A 219 9.54 17.30 -10.27
CA THR A 219 8.08 17.21 -10.30
C THR A 219 7.63 16.52 -11.58
N MET A 220 6.87 15.43 -11.44
CA MET A 220 6.16 14.78 -12.53
C MET A 220 4.69 15.21 -12.49
N SER A 221 4.24 15.86 -13.56
CA SER A 221 2.84 16.20 -13.77
C SER A 221 2.11 15.05 -14.45
N LEU A 222 0.99 14.64 -13.91
CA LEU A 222 0.15 13.55 -14.41
C LEU A 222 -1.19 14.11 -14.89
N ALA A 223 -1.54 13.78 -16.13
CA ALA A 223 -2.77 14.22 -16.77
C ALA A 223 -3.60 13.04 -17.26
N GLY A 224 -4.87 13.00 -16.91
CA GLY A 224 -5.76 12.02 -17.49
C GLY A 224 -6.16 12.37 -18.92
N PHE A 225 -6.53 11.35 -19.68
CA PHE A 225 -6.90 11.39 -21.10
C PHE A 225 -8.13 10.51 -21.36
N ALA A 226 -8.59 10.43 -22.61
CA ALA A 226 -9.83 9.74 -22.96
C ALA A 226 -9.80 8.21 -22.69
N GLY A 227 -8.61 7.62 -22.58
CA GLY A 227 -8.38 6.21 -22.28
C GLY A 227 -7.78 5.98 -20.89
N SER A 228 -7.96 6.92 -19.95
CA SER A 228 -7.40 6.81 -18.60
C SER A 228 -7.94 5.66 -17.77
N SER A 229 -9.03 5.01 -18.16
CA SER A 229 -9.57 3.81 -17.54
C SER A 229 -10.24 2.91 -18.58
N THR A 230 -10.27 1.61 -18.30
CA THR A 230 -11.07 0.65 -19.07
C THR A 230 -12.57 0.83 -18.86
N ASN A 231 -12.98 1.56 -17.80
CA ASN A 231 -14.37 1.91 -17.55
C ASN A 231 -14.76 3.24 -18.22
N PRO A 232 -15.59 3.23 -19.28
CA PRO A 232 -15.97 4.45 -20.01
C PRO A 232 -16.67 5.50 -19.15
N ALA A 233 -17.40 5.08 -18.10
CA ALA A 233 -18.10 6.00 -17.20
C ALA A 233 -17.12 6.80 -16.33
N LEU A 234 -15.90 6.31 -16.13
CA LEU A 234 -14.86 6.98 -15.37
C LEU A 234 -13.97 7.87 -16.25
N ASN A 235 -13.86 7.57 -17.55
CA ASN A 235 -13.02 8.34 -18.48
C ASN A 235 -13.43 9.82 -18.55
N GLY A 236 -14.74 10.12 -18.48
CA GLY A 236 -15.21 11.50 -18.43
C GLY A 236 -14.68 12.28 -17.22
N GLY A 237 -14.47 11.60 -16.10
CA GLY A 237 -13.90 12.20 -14.89
C GLY A 237 -12.37 12.21 -14.87
N LEU A 238 -11.75 11.07 -15.15
CA LEU A 238 -10.31 10.93 -15.14
C LEU A 238 -9.65 11.82 -16.21
N LYS A 239 -10.26 12.01 -17.39
CA LYS A 239 -9.74 12.90 -18.44
C LYS A 239 -9.49 14.33 -17.95
N ALA A 240 -10.23 14.81 -16.96
CA ALA A 240 -10.08 16.14 -16.41
C ALA A 240 -9.08 16.22 -15.23
N VAL A 241 -8.65 15.07 -14.68
CA VAL A 241 -7.73 15.03 -13.54
C VAL A 241 -6.35 15.52 -13.95
N ARG A 242 -5.81 16.47 -13.18
CA ARG A 242 -4.44 16.99 -13.32
C ARG A 242 -3.78 17.02 -11.95
N THR A 243 -2.77 16.18 -11.74
CA THR A 243 -2.01 16.14 -10.49
C THR A 243 -0.52 16.31 -10.75
N GLY A 244 0.23 16.57 -9.69
CA GLY A 244 1.69 16.63 -9.71
C GLY A 244 2.26 15.89 -8.52
N ILE A 245 3.30 15.11 -8.75
CA ILE A 245 4.02 14.37 -7.71
C ILE A 245 5.48 14.80 -7.71
N LEU A 246 6.01 15.14 -6.53
CA LEU A 246 7.44 15.40 -6.35
C LEU A 246 8.14 14.06 -6.15
N ILE A 247 8.99 13.67 -7.08
CA ILE A 247 9.85 12.49 -6.96
C ILE A 247 11.18 12.95 -6.35
N PRO A 248 11.62 12.35 -5.22
CA PRO A 248 12.89 12.69 -4.60
C PRO A 248 14.08 12.42 -5.52
N GLY A 249 14.99 13.39 -5.62
CA GLY A 249 16.26 13.23 -6.30
C GLY A 249 17.25 12.41 -5.48
N LYS A 250 18.28 11.88 -6.14
CA LYS A 250 19.25 10.91 -5.60
C LYS A 250 18.60 9.69 -4.96
N PHE A 251 17.30 9.52 -5.18
CA PHE A 251 16.41 8.67 -4.41
C PHE A 251 16.60 8.83 -2.89
N GLU A 252 17.03 10.02 -2.43
CA GLU A 252 17.10 10.39 -1.02
C GLU A 252 15.69 10.25 -0.43
N GLY A 253 15.54 9.41 0.60
CA GLY A 253 14.23 9.07 1.18
C GLY A 253 13.53 7.85 0.57
N SER A 254 14.08 7.20 -0.47
CA SER A 254 13.71 5.83 -0.87
C SER A 254 14.50 4.80 -0.04
N THR A 255 14.55 5.00 1.27
CA THR A 255 15.09 4.03 2.21
C THR A 255 13.97 3.09 2.61
N MET A 256 14.29 1.80 2.81
CA MET A 256 13.32 0.88 3.38
C MET A 256 12.78 1.46 4.70
N SER A 257 11.48 1.28 4.93
CA SER A 257 10.79 1.81 6.12
C SER A 257 11.30 1.20 7.43
N GLN A 258 11.84 -0.01 7.36
CA GLN A 258 12.35 -0.79 8.50
C GLN A 258 13.22 -1.95 8.00
N ALA A 259 13.92 -2.60 8.93
CA ALA A 259 14.68 -3.83 8.66
C ALA A 259 13.79 -4.90 8.01
N PRO A 260 14.23 -5.58 6.94
CA PRO A 260 13.44 -6.66 6.33
C PRO A 260 13.38 -7.92 7.20
N TYR A 261 14.29 -8.06 8.18
CA TYR A 261 14.40 -9.23 9.04
C TYR A 261 14.85 -8.88 10.46
N LYS A 262 14.61 -9.80 11.41
CA LYS A 262 15.04 -9.73 12.81
C LYS A 262 14.99 -11.12 13.47
N ASN A 263 15.44 -11.21 14.72
CA ASN A 263 15.30 -12.41 15.57
C ASN A 263 15.91 -13.66 14.94
N TRP A 264 17.18 -13.58 14.53
CA TRP A 264 17.89 -14.69 13.92
C TRP A 264 18.34 -15.70 14.99
N SER A 265 18.23 -16.98 14.67
CA SER A 265 18.83 -18.07 15.43
C SER A 265 19.39 -19.13 14.50
N LEU A 266 20.46 -19.78 14.93
CA LEU A 266 21.15 -20.81 14.17
C LEU A 266 21.21 -22.09 15.02
N LYS A 267 20.79 -23.20 14.40
CA LYS A 267 20.95 -24.55 14.95
C LYS A 267 21.77 -25.40 14.00
N ILE A 268 22.63 -26.24 14.55
CA ILE A 268 23.58 -27.05 13.78
C ILE A 268 23.58 -28.47 14.33
N SER A 269 23.15 -29.42 13.51
CA SER A 269 23.20 -30.83 13.85
C SER A 269 24.64 -31.35 13.96
N ALA A 270 24.82 -32.52 14.58
CA ALA A 270 26.12 -33.19 14.64
C ALA A 270 26.69 -33.51 13.24
N ASP A 271 25.81 -33.73 12.26
CA ASP A 271 26.19 -33.98 10.85
C ASP A 271 26.45 -32.69 10.05
N LYS A 272 26.57 -31.54 10.74
CA LYS A 272 26.78 -30.21 10.17
C LYS A 272 25.68 -29.72 9.21
N VAL A 273 24.48 -30.28 9.33
CA VAL A 273 23.27 -29.67 8.73
C VAL A 273 22.88 -28.47 9.58
N ALA A 274 22.78 -27.31 8.96
CA ALA A 274 22.51 -26.04 9.60
C ALA A 274 21.13 -25.52 9.24
N THR A 275 20.41 -25.04 10.25
CA THR A 275 19.09 -24.47 10.09
C THR A 275 19.05 -23.10 10.75
N VAL A 276 18.64 -22.11 9.99
CA VAL A 276 18.40 -20.76 10.47
C VAL A 276 16.91 -20.57 10.70
N THR A 277 16.54 -19.90 11.78
CA THR A 277 15.19 -19.35 11.97
C THR A 277 15.28 -17.84 12.12
N ALA A 278 14.52 -17.11 11.30
CA ALA A 278 14.47 -15.65 11.33
C ALA A 278 13.04 -15.14 11.12
N THR A 279 12.74 -13.97 11.67
CA THR A 279 11.47 -13.27 11.47
C THR A 279 11.64 -12.23 10.36
N PHE A 280 10.88 -12.35 9.29
CA PHE A 280 10.85 -11.41 8.18
C PHE A 280 9.62 -10.51 8.25
N GLN A 281 9.77 -9.26 7.85
CA GLN A 281 8.72 -8.24 7.83
C GLN A 281 8.86 -7.35 6.59
N SER A 282 7.80 -6.67 6.17
CA SER A 282 7.87 -5.85 4.96
C SER A 282 8.73 -4.60 5.17
N PRO A 283 9.81 -4.41 4.40
CA PRO A 283 10.56 -3.15 4.39
C PRO A 283 9.85 -2.06 3.55
N TYR A 284 8.81 -2.42 2.80
CA TYR A 284 8.16 -1.59 1.78
C TYR A 284 6.94 -0.83 2.32
N TYR A 285 7.07 -0.16 3.47
CA TYR A 285 6.01 0.64 4.07
C TYR A 285 4.69 -0.12 4.31
N GLY A 286 4.77 -1.41 4.65
CA GLY A 286 3.59 -2.23 4.90
C GLY A 286 2.98 -2.89 3.67
N TYR A 287 3.69 -2.91 2.54
CA TYR A 287 3.28 -3.69 1.37
C TYR A 287 3.57 -5.17 1.53
N PRO A 288 2.65 -6.06 1.11
CA PRO A 288 2.96 -7.47 1.02
C PRO A 288 4.07 -7.70 0.00
N TYR A 289 4.93 -8.68 0.28
CA TYR A 289 5.92 -9.17 -0.66
C TYR A 289 6.04 -10.69 -0.58
N GLU A 290 6.51 -11.27 -1.66
CA GLU A 290 6.90 -12.67 -1.77
C GLU A 290 8.41 -12.74 -1.91
N PHE A 291 9.05 -13.50 -1.03
CA PHE A 291 10.44 -13.87 -1.15
C PHE A 291 10.51 -15.09 -2.05
N ILE A 292 11.17 -14.97 -3.20
CA ILE A 292 11.17 -16.00 -4.25
C ILE A 292 12.40 -16.89 -4.14
N GLN A 293 13.57 -16.26 -3.99
CA GLN A 293 14.84 -16.96 -3.96
C GLN A 293 15.86 -16.13 -3.18
N ALA A 294 16.60 -16.81 -2.29
CA ALA A 294 17.58 -16.14 -1.44
C ALA A 294 18.94 -15.95 -2.11
N ASN A 295 19.27 -16.68 -3.17
CA ASN A 295 20.60 -16.64 -3.77
C ASN A 295 20.50 -16.79 -5.31
N PRO A 296 20.18 -15.70 -6.03
CA PRO A 296 20.11 -15.71 -7.49
C PRO A 296 21.48 -15.94 -8.12
N GLU A 297 21.50 -16.46 -9.36
CA GLU A 297 22.74 -16.77 -10.07
C GLU A 297 23.66 -15.54 -10.17
N GLY A 298 24.94 -15.72 -9.83
CA GLY A 298 25.94 -14.65 -9.86
C GLY A 298 26.00 -13.78 -8.60
N TYR A 299 25.20 -14.07 -7.57
CA TYR A 299 25.28 -13.43 -6.25
C TYR A 299 25.75 -14.45 -5.21
N GLU A 300 26.53 -13.98 -4.24
CA GLU A 300 26.96 -14.76 -3.08
C GLU A 300 26.30 -14.18 -1.84
N ASN A 301 25.09 -14.67 -1.54
CA ASN A 301 24.39 -14.26 -0.34
C ASN A 301 24.83 -15.13 0.85
N GLU A 302 25.32 -14.49 1.90
CA GLU A 302 25.96 -15.14 3.04
C GLU A 302 25.90 -14.32 4.34
N ALA A 303 26.21 -14.97 5.45
CA ALA A 303 26.39 -14.32 6.74
C ALA A 303 27.87 -14.35 7.13
N ARG A 304 28.46 -13.17 7.33
CA ARG A 304 29.88 -13.00 7.63
C ARG A 304 30.07 -12.57 9.07
N GLY A 305 30.93 -13.27 9.81
CA GLY A 305 31.26 -12.92 11.19
C GLY A 305 31.87 -11.51 11.27
N VAL A 306 31.45 -10.73 12.27
CA VAL A 306 31.99 -9.38 12.53
C VAL A 306 32.01 -9.05 14.01
N GLY A 307 33.01 -8.29 14.45
CA GLY A 307 33.03 -7.66 15.77
C GLY A 307 33.07 -8.60 16.99
N MET A 308 33.25 -9.91 16.80
CA MET A 308 33.39 -10.89 17.88
C MET A 308 34.84 -10.95 18.39
N THR A 309 35.79 -11.04 17.45
CA THR A 309 37.25 -10.94 17.64
C THR A 309 37.90 -10.19 16.47
N GLU A 310 39.14 -9.74 16.63
CA GLU A 310 39.90 -9.08 15.55
C GLU A 310 40.04 -9.95 14.30
N PHE A 311 40.04 -11.28 14.47
CA PHE A 311 40.15 -12.25 13.39
C PHE A 311 38.79 -12.73 12.87
N SER A 312 37.68 -12.47 13.56
CA SER A 312 36.36 -12.95 13.12
C SER A 312 35.80 -12.22 11.89
N ASN A 313 36.27 -10.99 11.63
CA ASN A 313 35.75 -10.11 10.59
C ASN A 313 35.87 -10.72 9.19
N PHE A 314 34.78 -10.78 8.44
CA PHE A 314 34.72 -11.33 7.07
C PHE A 314 35.04 -12.83 7.00
N LEU A 315 34.76 -13.59 8.06
CA LEU A 315 34.72 -15.05 7.98
C LEU A 315 33.30 -15.48 7.61
N ASP A 316 33.14 -16.20 6.51
CA ASP A 316 31.85 -16.72 6.10
C ASP A 316 31.40 -17.80 7.08
N ILE A 317 30.25 -17.58 7.71
CA ILE A 317 29.66 -18.51 8.69
C ILE A 317 28.76 -19.50 7.96
N PHE A 318 27.89 -18.99 7.09
CA PHE A 318 27.03 -19.80 6.23
C PHE A 318 26.61 -19.02 4.98
N SER A 319 26.26 -19.76 3.92
CA SER A 319 25.65 -19.23 2.70
C SER A 319 24.17 -19.63 2.59
N PHE A 320 23.37 -18.77 1.95
CA PHE A 320 21.94 -19.01 1.75
C PHE A 320 21.69 -19.99 0.60
N LYS A 321 20.73 -20.92 0.79
CA LYS A 321 20.27 -21.83 -0.28
C LYS A 321 19.20 -21.18 -1.16
N ASN A 322 19.12 -21.61 -2.42
CA ASN A 322 18.18 -21.02 -3.39
C ASN A 322 16.71 -21.36 -3.13
N ASN A 323 16.41 -22.41 -2.36
CA ASN A 323 15.06 -22.93 -2.17
C ASN A 323 14.22 -22.22 -1.08
N ILE A 324 14.68 -21.07 -0.59
CA ILE A 324 13.97 -20.28 0.41
C ILE A 324 12.90 -19.46 -0.30
N ALA A 325 11.62 -19.77 -0.03
CA ALA A 325 10.49 -19.03 -0.55
C ALA A 325 9.39 -18.88 0.51
N PHE A 326 8.83 -17.68 0.64
CA PHE A 326 7.74 -17.38 1.59
C PHE A 326 7.04 -16.06 1.27
N LYS A 327 5.93 -15.78 1.97
CA LYS A 327 5.16 -14.53 1.81
C LYS A 327 5.07 -13.77 3.12
N VAL A 328 5.20 -12.45 3.04
CA VAL A 328 4.85 -11.53 4.14
C VAL A 328 3.60 -10.75 3.74
N SER A 329 2.56 -10.84 4.57
CA SER A 329 1.32 -10.11 4.36
C SER A 329 1.40 -8.71 4.96
N GLY A 330 1.38 -7.69 4.12
CA GLY A 330 1.21 -6.29 4.52
C GLY A 330 2.19 -5.83 5.61
N THR A 331 1.65 -5.25 6.69
CA THR A 331 2.40 -4.80 7.88
C THR A 331 2.77 -5.94 8.84
N GLY A 332 2.43 -7.19 8.52
CA GLY A 332 2.72 -8.36 9.34
C GLY A 332 4.18 -8.79 9.28
N SER A 333 4.47 -9.89 9.99
CA SER A 333 5.74 -10.59 9.94
C SER A 333 5.54 -12.09 9.86
N VAL A 334 6.50 -12.81 9.29
CA VAL A 334 6.51 -14.27 9.23
C VAL A 334 7.82 -14.79 9.80
N THR A 335 7.75 -15.81 10.64
CA THR A 335 8.95 -16.54 11.10
C THR A 335 9.15 -17.73 10.19
N VAL A 336 10.35 -17.82 9.61
CA VAL A 336 10.71 -18.85 8.64
C VAL A 336 11.91 -19.60 9.17
N THR A 337 11.87 -20.92 9.03
CA THR A 337 12.97 -21.83 9.33
C THR A 337 13.43 -22.45 8.03
N PHE A 338 14.71 -22.32 7.70
CA PHE A 338 15.29 -22.78 6.45
C PHE A 338 16.72 -23.29 6.64
N GLU A 339 17.15 -24.17 5.73
CA GLU A 339 18.53 -24.66 5.72
C GLU A 339 19.49 -23.68 5.06
N VAL A 340 20.72 -23.69 5.57
CA VAL A 340 21.87 -22.94 5.03
C VAL A 340 23.06 -23.87 4.86
N ASP A 341 24.03 -23.47 4.05
CA ASP A 341 25.27 -24.24 3.89
C ASP A 341 26.38 -23.65 4.76
N ILE A 342 26.91 -24.44 5.69
CA ILE A 342 28.12 -24.08 6.45
C ILE A 342 29.36 -24.36 5.58
N VAL A 343 30.38 -23.54 5.72
CA VAL A 343 31.70 -23.75 5.10
C VAL A 343 32.31 -25.08 5.56
N LYS A 344 32.40 -26.07 4.65
CA LYS A 344 32.89 -27.43 4.97
C LYS A 344 34.41 -27.56 4.95
N ASN A 345 35.10 -26.79 4.11
CA ASN A 345 36.54 -26.92 3.85
C ASN A 345 37.30 -25.69 4.36
N LEU A 346 37.41 -25.56 5.68
CA LEU A 346 38.18 -24.48 6.31
C LEU A 346 39.68 -24.77 6.19
N SER A 347 40.44 -23.82 5.64
CA SER A 347 41.89 -23.78 5.79
C SER A 347 42.30 -23.72 7.26
N GLU A 348 43.56 -24.01 7.58
CA GLU A 348 44.06 -23.96 8.97
C GLU A 348 43.80 -22.60 9.63
N ASN A 349 44.08 -21.50 8.91
CA ASN A 349 43.79 -20.15 9.37
C ASN A 349 42.29 -19.93 9.59
N GLN A 350 41.42 -20.38 8.68
CA GLN A 350 39.97 -20.27 8.84
C GLN A 350 39.44 -21.11 10.01
N ARG A 351 40.04 -22.27 10.29
CA ARG A 351 39.69 -23.12 11.44
C ARG A 351 39.99 -22.42 12.77
N THR A 352 41.14 -21.76 12.87
CA THR A 352 41.46 -20.94 14.05
C THR A 352 40.45 -19.82 14.23
N ARG A 353 40.15 -19.07 13.16
CA ARG A 353 39.15 -17.99 13.18
C ARG A 353 37.75 -18.51 13.56
N MET A 354 37.34 -19.66 13.03
CA MET A 354 36.06 -20.28 13.38
C MET A 354 36.02 -20.74 14.84
N THR A 355 37.16 -21.18 15.40
CA THR A 355 37.26 -21.57 16.81
C THR A 355 36.97 -20.37 17.72
N ASP A 356 37.46 -19.19 17.36
CA ASP A 356 37.15 -17.95 18.07
C ASP A 356 35.65 -17.62 18.03
N VAL A 357 35.01 -17.77 16.87
CA VAL A 357 33.56 -17.58 16.71
C VAL A 357 32.77 -18.53 17.60
N VAL A 358 33.15 -19.82 17.63
CA VAL A 358 32.50 -20.83 18.49
C VAL A 358 32.67 -20.49 19.97
N ASN A 359 33.87 -20.08 20.40
CA ASN A 359 34.13 -19.71 21.79
C ASN A 359 33.34 -18.47 22.20
N TYR A 360 33.27 -17.45 21.33
CA TYR A 360 32.43 -16.29 21.54
C TYR A 360 30.94 -16.68 21.66
N GLY A 361 30.45 -17.52 20.74
CA GLY A 361 29.08 -18.02 20.73
C GLY A 361 28.71 -18.73 22.03
N LYS A 362 29.58 -19.61 22.55
CA LYS A 362 29.39 -20.28 23.84
C LYS A 362 29.29 -19.31 25.02
N ALA A 363 30.18 -18.31 25.05
CA ALA A 363 30.25 -17.37 26.16
C ALA A 363 29.07 -16.39 26.18
N ASN A 364 28.52 -16.05 25.01
CA ASN A 364 27.52 -14.98 24.87
C ASN A 364 26.13 -15.47 24.46
N GLY A 365 25.96 -16.75 24.11
CA GLY A 365 24.70 -17.30 23.59
C GLY A 365 24.29 -16.75 22.21
N LYS A 366 25.20 -16.04 21.53
CA LYS A 366 25.00 -15.44 20.21
C LYS A 366 26.31 -15.25 19.47
N ILE A 367 26.25 -15.20 18.15
CA ILE A 367 27.32 -14.70 17.27
C ILE A 367 26.85 -13.44 16.58
N LEU A 368 27.78 -12.60 16.13
CA LEU A 368 27.48 -11.35 15.44
C LEU A 368 27.90 -11.48 13.98
N VAL A 369 26.99 -11.12 13.07
CA VAL A 369 27.25 -11.19 11.63
C VAL A 369 26.79 -9.93 10.91
N ASP A 370 27.44 -9.65 9.78
CA ASP A 370 26.82 -8.88 8.71
C ASP A 370 26.12 -9.86 7.76
N ILE A 371 24.96 -9.46 7.24
CA ILE A 371 24.19 -10.29 6.29
C ILE A 371 24.29 -9.65 4.92
N ASP A 372 24.99 -10.34 4.03
CA ASP A 372 25.01 -10.04 2.61
C ASP A 372 23.86 -10.80 1.96
N LEU A 373 22.75 -10.10 1.69
CA LEU A 373 21.53 -10.70 1.17
C LEU A 373 20.90 -9.78 0.11
N SER A 374 20.98 -10.22 -1.14
CA SER A 374 20.27 -9.63 -2.27
C SER A 374 19.30 -10.64 -2.87
N PRO A 375 18.10 -10.80 -2.29
CA PRO A 375 17.15 -11.82 -2.73
C PRO A 375 16.36 -11.37 -3.96
N ILE A 376 15.71 -12.33 -4.63
CA ILE A 376 14.63 -12.04 -5.56
C ILE A 376 13.32 -11.95 -4.78
N VAL A 377 12.61 -10.84 -4.97
CA VAL A 377 11.28 -10.61 -4.39
C VAL A 377 10.25 -10.19 -5.43
N GLN A 378 8.98 -10.44 -5.14
CA GLN A 378 7.85 -9.82 -5.83
C GLN A 378 7.07 -8.96 -4.85
N VAL A 379 6.70 -7.74 -5.24
CA VAL A 379 5.97 -6.81 -4.37
C VAL A 379 4.51 -6.77 -4.79
N ALA A 380 3.60 -6.80 -3.82
CA ALA A 380 2.15 -6.75 -4.04
C ALA A 380 1.59 -7.87 -4.94
N GLY A 381 2.33 -8.97 -5.15
CA GLY A 381 1.92 -10.07 -6.03
C GLY A 381 1.77 -9.63 -7.49
N ASP A 382 2.57 -8.65 -7.92
CA ASP A 382 2.53 -8.11 -9.28
C ASP A 382 3.11 -9.04 -10.36
N GLY A 383 3.75 -10.14 -9.94
CA GLY A 383 4.40 -11.10 -10.81
C GLY A 383 5.75 -10.63 -11.36
N VAL A 384 6.29 -9.51 -10.87
CA VAL A 384 7.58 -8.95 -11.32
C VAL A 384 8.65 -9.28 -10.30
N GLU A 385 9.57 -10.16 -10.69
CA GLU A 385 10.73 -10.54 -9.91
C GLU A 385 11.79 -9.44 -9.89
N ARG A 386 12.24 -9.08 -8.69
CA ARG A 386 13.20 -8.00 -8.45
C ARG A 386 14.33 -8.47 -7.59
N LEU A 387 15.55 -8.27 -8.08
CA LEU A 387 16.73 -8.34 -7.24
C LEU A 387 16.79 -7.07 -6.38
N VAL A 388 16.76 -7.24 -5.06
CA VAL A 388 16.76 -6.13 -4.11
C VAL A 388 17.96 -6.22 -3.19
N ASP A 389 18.70 -5.13 -2.98
CA ASP A 389 19.80 -5.11 -2.03
C ASP A 389 19.27 -4.91 -0.60
N TRP A 390 19.26 -5.98 0.20
CA TRP A 390 18.96 -5.90 1.64
C TRP A 390 20.22 -5.80 2.50
N THR A 391 21.41 -6.00 1.92
CA THR A 391 22.71 -5.90 2.58
C THR A 391 22.94 -4.48 3.11
N SER A 392 22.88 -3.48 2.22
CA SER A 392 23.23 -2.11 2.57
C SER A 392 22.29 -1.49 3.59
N PHE A 393 21.04 -1.95 3.65
CA PHE A 393 20.08 -1.53 4.65
C PHE A 393 20.28 -2.28 5.97
N GLY A 394 20.43 -3.61 5.93
CA GLY A 394 20.68 -4.45 7.10
C GLY A 394 21.90 -4.00 7.90
N ASN A 395 23.03 -3.86 7.21
CA ASN A 395 24.33 -3.57 7.84
C ASN A 395 24.42 -2.13 8.39
N LYS A 396 23.59 -1.19 7.89
CA LYS A 396 23.48 0.17 8.48
C LYS A 396 22.94 0.17 9.91
N MET A 397 22.28 -0.91 10.34
CA MET A 397 21.80 -1.06 11.71
C MET A 397 22.84 -1.69 12.65
N GLY A 398 24.05 -1.96 12.15
CA GLY A 398 25.14 -2.63 12.87
C GLY A 398 25.04 -4.16 12.82
N PRO A 399 26.02 -4.85 13.44
CA PRO A 399 26.07 -6.31 13.42
C PRO A 399 24.80 -6.99 13.93
N ILE A 400 24.32 -7.96 13.19
CA ILE A 400 23.10 -8.72 13.46
C ILE A 400 23.43 -9.85 14.45
N PRO A 401 22.79 -9.88 15.63
CA PRO A 401 22.97 -10.97 16.57
C PRO A 401 22.17 -12.20 16.11
N ILE A 402 22.88 -13.31 15.91
CA ILE A 402 22.29 -14.63 15.69
C ILE A 402 22.38 -15.41 17.00
N ALA A 403 21.23 -15.75 17.59
CA ALA A 403 21.17 -16.59 18.78
C ALA A 403 21.68 -18.01 18.45
N VAL A 404 22.54 -18.56 19.31
CA VAL A 404 23.11 -19.90 19.15
C VAL A 404 22.97 -20.71 20.44
N GLY A 405 22.84 -22.02 20.31
CA GLY A 405 22.83 -22.95 21.43
C GLY A 405 24.19 -23.60 21.68
N ALA A 406 24.20 -24.63 22.54
CA ALA A 406 25.39 -25.44 22.81
C ALA A 406 25.92 -26.16 21.55
N ASP A 407 25.06 -26.34 20.56
CA ASP A 407 25.33 -26.93 19.25
C ASP A 407 26.18 -26.04 18.32
N VAL A 408 26.49 -24.80 18.71
CA VAL A 408 27.45 -23.94 17.99
C VAL A 408 28.82 -24.59 17.80
N VAL A 409 29.18 -25.56 18.66
CA VAL A 409 30.40 -26.37 18.51
C VAL A 409 30.49 -27.11 17.18
N ASN A 410 29.35 -27.41 16.57
CA ASN A 410 29.28 -28.17 15.32
C ASN A 410 29.65 -27.33 14.09
N LEU A 411 29.97 -26.03 14.26
CA LEU A 411 30.59 -25.22 13.20
C LEU A 411 32.00 -25.72 12.81
N LEU A 412 32.72 -26.41 13.73
CA LEU A 412 34.12 -26.82 13.56
C LEU A 412 34.31 -28.19 12.90
#